data_AF-X0WP97-F1
#
_entry.id   AF-X0WP97-F1
#
_cell.length_a   1.000
_cell.length_b   1.000
_cell.length_c   1.000
_cell.angle_alpha   90.00
_cell.angle_beta   90.00
_cell.angle_gamma   90.00
#
_symmetry.space_group_name_H-M   'P 1'
#
loop_
_entity.id
_entity.type
_entity.pdbx_description
1 polymer ?
#
loop_
_entity_poly.entity_id
_entity_poly.type
_entity_poly.pdbx_seq_one_letter_code
_entity_poly.pdbx_strand_id
1 'polypeptide(L)'
;DHLTLECKHKFNYAPMFEEVVSQKKPTQLETTRLKKNQIKCPYCRKVQSGVLPYREGDKKYISINWPPEAVYKSNFCSAILKTGKRKNENCGKSCHNKFCNRHQKLQEKRDLKNKEKALLKNNNPKCLGIYTSGMKKGQQCNAKCKWQNILGSQHYCSRHLNKLWKTTNFKQKDWVNISNNKIIQNPTNTVQSI
;
A
#
# COMPACT_ATOMS: atom_id res chain seq x y z
N ASP A 1 -11.59 20.34 -1.94
CA ASP A 1 -10.11 20.26 -2.02
C ASP A 1 -9.50 21.51 -2.61
N HIS A 2 -8.42 21.98 -1.98
CA HIS A 2 -7.70 23.18 -2.38
C HIS A 2 -6.27 22.83 -2.82
N LEU A 3 -5.78 23.50 -3.86
CA LEU A 3 -4.41 23.36 -4.36
C LEU A 3 -3.67 24.68 -4.14
N THR A 4 -2.44 24.61 -3.63
CA THR A 4 -1.58 25.78 -3.38
C THR A 4 -0.41 25.77 -4.34
N LEU A 5 -0.25 26.83 -5.14
CA LEU A 5 0.85 27.02 -6.09
C LEU A 5 2.13 27.57 -5.42
N GLU A 6 3.27 27.60 -6.13
CA GLU A 6 4.56 28.11 -5.61
C GLU A 6 4.47 29.59 -5.23
N CYS A 7 3.63 30.32 -5.97
CA CYS A 7 3.27 31.70 -5.68
C CYS A 7 2.38 31.88 -4.43
N LYS A 8 2.13 30.83 -3.65
CA LYS A 8 1.33 30.80 -2.41
C LYS A 8 -0.18 31.05 -2.57
N HIS A 9 -0.66 31.28 -3.79
CA HIS A 9 -2.09 31.35 -4.06
C HIS A 9 -2.76 29.98 -3.96
N LYS A 10 -3.99 29.97 -3.43
CA LYS A 10 -4.82 28.79 -3.22
C LYS A 10 -6.01 28.80 -4.16
N PHE A 11 -6.29 27.67 -4.78
CA PHE A 11 -7.38 27.52 -5.74
C PHE A 11 -8.19 26.25 -5.46
N ASN A 12 -9.47 26.30 -5.77
CA ASN A 12 -10.27 25.09 -5.91
C ASN A 12 -9.80 24.32 -7.15
N TYR A 13 -9.72 23.00 -7.06
CA TYR A 13 -9.14 22.21 -8.14
C TYR A 13 -9.97 22.24 -9.43
N ALA A 14 -11.30 22.14 -9.35
CA ALA A 14 -12.17 22.16 -10.54
C ALA A 14 -11.99 23.43 -11.39
N PRO A 15 -12.13 24.66 -10.84
CA PRO A 15 -11.91 25.87 -11.63
C PRO A 15 -10.46 26.03 -12.07
N MET A 16 -9.49 25.60 -11.25
CA MET A 16 -8.08 25.60 -11.66
C MET A 16 -7.83 24.66 -12.85
N PHE A 17 -8.51 23.53 -12.90
CA PHE A 17 -8.38 22.57 -14.00
C PHE A 17 -8.92 23.16 -15.31
N GLU A 18 -10.12 23.74 -15.29
CA GLU A 18 -10.71 24.41 -16.46
C GLU A 18 -9.87 25.59 -16.95
N GLU A 19 -9.33 26.37 -16.01
CA GLU A 19 -8.43 27.46 -16.30
C GLU A 19 -7.13 26.98 -16.97
N VAL A 20 -6.49 25.92 -16.47
CA VAL A 20 -5.30 25.33 -17.12
C VAL A 20 -5.63 24.76 -18.50
N VAL A 21 -6.82 24.16 -18.68
CA VAL A 21 -7.29 23.73 -20.01
C VAL A 21 -7.36 24.92 -20.97
N SER A 22 -7.92 26.04 -20.53
CA SER A 22 -8.04 27.26 -21.32
C SER A 22 -6.67 27.88 -21.64
N GLN A 23 -5.74 27.92 -20.68
CA GLN A 23 -4.38 28.42 -20.87
C GLN A 23 -3.57 27.61 -21.90
N LYS A 24 -3.91 26.33 -22.12
CA LYS A 24 -3.23 25.47 -23.10
C LYS A 24 -3.81 25.59 -24.51
N LYS A 25 -4.98 26.21 -24.65
CA LYS A 25 -5.57 26.49 -25.96
C LYS A 25 -4.91 27.73 -26.55
N PRO A 26 -4.49 27.70 -27.83
CA PRO A 26 -3.99 28.89 -28.48
C PRO A 26 -5.14 29.90 -28.61
N THR A 27 -5.01 31.05 -27.96
CA THR A 27 -5.96 32.17 -28.07
C THR A 27 -5.17 33.46 -28.29
N GLN A 28 -5.77 34.43 -28.98
CA GLN A 28 -5.13 35.73 -29.24
C GLN A 28 -4.92 36.56 -27.96
N LEU A 29 -5.69 36.25 -26.91
CA LEU A 29 -5.61 36.90 -25.61
C LEU A 29 -4.41 36.42 -24.78
N GLU A 30 -3.87 35.23 -25.10
CA GLU A 30 -2.75 34.64 -24.37
C GLU A 30 -1.41 34.88 -25.06
N THR A 31 -0.68 35.88 -24.57
CA THR A 31 0.64 36.26 -25.08
C THR A 31 1.74 35.30 -24.64
N THR A 32 1.56 34.61 -23.51
CA THR A 32 2.57 33.71 -22.94
C THR A 32 2.36 32.26 -23.40
N ARG A 33 3.26 31.74 -24.25
CA ARG A 33 3.26 30.31 -24.62
C ARG A 33 3.82 29.43 -23.50
N LEU A 34 2.96 28.60 -22.90
CA LEU A 34 3.37 27.63 -21.88
C LEU A 34 3.96 26.37 -22.52
N LYS A 35 5.02 25.82 -21.91
CA LYS A 35 5.51 24.48 -22.26
C LYS A 35 4.51 23.41 -21.82
N LYS A 36 4.66 22.16 -22.31
CA LYS A 36 3.81 21.02 -21.96
C LYS A 36 3.64 20.86 -20.44
N ASN A 37 4.73 20.88 -19.68
CA ASN A 37 4.73 20.69 -18.24
C ASN A 37 4.81 22.01 -17.46
N GLN A 38 4.04 23.02 -17.86
CA GLN A 38 3.98 24.30 -17.16
C GLN A 38 2.53 24.76 -16.97
N ILE A 39 2.28 25.45 -15.86
CA ILE A 39 0.99 26.07 -15.55
C ILE A 39 1.22 27.53 -15.17
N LYS A 40 0.24 28.39 -15.47
CA LYS A 40 0.28 29.80 -15.10
C LYS A 40 -0.70 30.05 -13.96
N CYS A 41 -0.26 30.78 -12.94
CA CYS A 41 -1.16 31.20 -11.88
C CYS A 41 -2.21 32.19 -12.41
N PRO A 42 -3.52 31.99 -12.16
CA PRO A 42 -4.56 32.93 -12.61
C PRO A 42 -4.45 34.32 -11.98
N TYR A 43 -3.97 34.41 -10.75
CA TYR A 43 -3.88 35.69 -10.01
C TYR A 43 -2.60 36.46 -10.34
N CYS A 44 -1.43 35.88 -10.10
CA CYS A 44 -0.17 36.61 -10.30
C CYS A 44 0.50 36.35 -11.64
N ARG A 45 -0.11 35.56 -12.54
CA ARG A 45 0.43 35.19 -13.86
C ARG A 45 1.84 34.58 -13.86
N LYS A 46 2.38 34.21 -12.69
CA LYS A 46 3.66 33.52 -12.56
C LYS A 46 3.58 32.11 -13.16
N VAL A 47 4.44 31.83 -14.13
CA VAL A 47 4.58 30.49 -14.74
C VAL A 47 5.36 29.59 -13.80
N GLN A 48 4.86 28.38 -13.58
CA GLN A 48 5.43 27.38 -12.69
C GLN A 48 5.59 26.06 -13.45
N SER A 49 6.53 25.24 -12.99
CA SER A 49 6.84 23.95 -13.62
C SER A 49 6.04 22.83 -12.97
N GLY A 50 5.35 22.06 -13.80
CA GLY A 50 4.57 20.90 -13.43
C GLY A 50 3.15 20.96 -13.99
N VAL A 51 2.44 19.84 -13.88
CA VAL A 51 1.02 19.68 -14.21
C VAL A 51 0.21 19.48 -12.94
N LEU A 52 -1.11 19.65 -13.01
CA LEU A 52 -2.00 19.40 -11.88
C LEU A 52 -1.96 17.91 -11.47
N PRO A 53 -2.20 17.59 -10.19
CA PRO A 53 -2.32 16.20 -9.75
C PRO A 53 -3.58 15.55 -10.30
N TYR A 54 -3.46 14.32 -10.82
CA TYR A 54 -4.62 13.51 -11.21
C TYR A 54 -5.49 13.13 -10.00
N ARG A 55 -6.82 13.12 -10.18
CA ARG A 55 -7.79 12.62 -9.19
C ARG A 55 -8.56 11.44 -9.75
N GLU A 56 -8.87 10.48 -8.89
CA GLU A 56 -9.73 9.37 -9.24
C GLU A 56 -11.11 9.88 -9.68
N GLY A 57 -11.57 9.45 -10.85
CA GLY A 57 -12.82 9.91 -11.47
C GLY A 57 -12.65 10.95 -12.58
N ASP A 58 -11.53 11.69 -12.62
CA ASP A 58 -11.28 12.66 -13.69
C ASP A 58 -10.76 12.01 -14.98
N LYS A 59 -10.94 12.69 -16.11
CA LYS A 59 -10.29 12.34 -17.39
C LYS A 59 -8.80 12.72 -17.34
N LYS A 60 -7.96 11.87 -17.95
CA LYS A 60 -6.52 12.11 -18.06
C LYS A 60 -6.23 12.95 -19.31
N TYR A 61 -5.62 14.11 -19.10
CA TYR A 61 -5.18 15.01 -20.15
C TYR A 61 -3.67 15.25 -20.03
N ILE A 62 -2.97 14.88 -21.10
CA ILE A 62 -1.53 15.11 -21.23
C ILE A 62 -1.27 16.61 -21.15
N SER A 63 -0.24 17.01 -20.39
CA SER A 63 0.14 18.43 -20.17
C SER A 63 -0.78 19.22 -19.24
N ILE A 64 -1.85 18.62 -18.70
CA ILE A 64 -2.82 19.28 -17.81
C ILE A 64 -2.84 18.62 -16.44
N ASN A 65 -3.16 17.31 -16.37
CA ASN A 65 -3.16 16.52 -15.13
C ASN A 65 -2.38 15.19 -15.23
N TRP A 66 -1.73 14.96 -16.38
CA TRP A 66 -0.94 13.76 -16.68
C TRP A 66 0.32 14.15 -17.47
N PRO A 67 1.49 13.51 -17.28
CA PRO A 67 1.79 12.31 -16.49
C PRO A 67 2.10 12.55 -15.00
N PRO A 68 2.02 11.51 -14.13
CA PRO A 68 2.32 11.60 -12.69
C PRO A 68 3.73 12.12 -12.38
N GLU A 69 4.68 11.89 -13.28
CA GLU A 69 6.08 12.30 -13.16
C GLU A 69 6.25 13.82 -13.24
N ALA A 70 5.39 14.47 -14.04
CA ALA A 70 5.38 15.90 -14.25
C ALA A 70 4.47 16.62 -13.25
N VAL A 71 3.83 15.92 -12.31
CA VAL A 71 2.94 16.55 -11.33
C VAL A 71 3.71 17.56 -10.51
N TYR A 72 3.06 18.70 -10.30
CA TYR A 72 3.55 19.80 -9.51
C TYR A 72 3.79 19.39 -8.03
N LYS A 73 4.99 19.66 -7.53
CA LYS A 73 5.50 19.23 -6.22
C LYS A 73 5.60 20.40 -5.25
N SER A 74 4.47 20.87 -4.73
CA SER A 74 4.42 21.97 -3.75
C SER A 74 4.99 21.63 -2.38
N ASN A 75 4.99 20.35 -2.01
CA ASN A 75 5.28 19.92 -0.64
C ASN A 75 6.67 19.30 -0.52
N PHE A 76 7.14 19.17 0.71
CA PHE A 76 8.34 18.41 1.06
C PHE A 76 7.97 17.17 1.87
N CYS A 77 8.70 16.10 1.62
CA CYS A 77 8.47 14.83 2.28
C CYS A 77 8.74 14.96 3.78
N SER A 78 7.68 14.76 4.57
CA SER A 78 7.70 14.87 6.03
C SER A 78 8.13 13.58 6.74
N ALA A 79 8.69 12.60 6.01
CA ALA A 79 9.14 11.34 6.62
C ALA A 79 10.45 11.55 7.37
N ILE A 80 10.49 11.11 8.63
CA ILE A 80 11.70 11.08 9.46
C ILE A 80 12.56 9.88 9.07
N LEU A 81 13.83 10.13 8.79
CA LEU A 81 14.82 9.13 8.42
C LEU A 81 15.23 8.31 9.66
N LYS A 82 15.13 6.97 9.58
CA LYS A 82 15.42 6.07 10.72
C LYS A 82 16.86 5.57 10.78
N THR A 83 17.61 5.71 9.70
CA THR A 83 18.95 5.15 9.52
C THR A 83 19.84 6.10 8.71
N GLY A 84 21.15 5.86 8.74
CA GLY A 84 22.15 6.64 8.01
C GLY A 84 22.59 7.90 8.74
N LYS A 85 23.44 8.70 8.06
CA LYS A 85 24.08 9.90 8.63
C LYS A 85 23.08 10.98 9.07
N ARG A 86 21.95 11.11 8.36
CA ARG A 86 20.88 12.10 8.60
C ARG A 86 19.71 11.51 9.42
N LYS A 87 20.00 10.61 10.36
CA LYS A 87 18.97 9.96 11.18
C LYS A 87 18.23 11.00 12.03
N ASN A 88 16.94 10.80 12.21
CA ASN A 88 15.99 11.70 12.90
C ASN A 88 15.69 13.02 12.17
N GLU A 89 16.27 13.26 10.99
CA GLU A 89 15.91 14.39 10.16
C GLU A 89 14.80 14.06 9.15
N ASN A 90 14.15 15.11 8.62
CA ASN A 90 13.21 14.98 7.51
C ASN A 90 13.92 14.59 6.21
N CYS A 91 13.24 13.76 5.41
CA CYS A 91 13.72 13.36 4.09
C CYS A 91 14.05 14.55 3.18
N GLY A 92 13.26 15.62 3.22
CA GLY A 92 13.51 16.86 2.47
C GLY A 92 13.32 16.77 0.95
N LYS A 93 12.85 15.63 0.41
CA LYS A 93 12.56 15.50 -1.03
C LYS A 93 11.25 16.21 -1.38
N SER A 94 11.24 16.98 -2.47
CA SER A 94 10.00 17.58 -3.00
C SER A 94 9.03 16.51 -3.49
N CYS A 95 7.76 16.65 -3.11
CA CYS A 95 6.68 15.73 -3.47
C CYS A 95 5.33 16.45 -3.51
N HIS A 96 4.36 15.87 -4.22
CA HIS A 96 2.99 16.38 -4.23
C HIS A 96 2.27 16.06 -2.91
N ASN A 97 2.41 14.81 -2.46
CA ASN A 97 1.79 14.31 -1.23
C ASN A 97 2.62 14.66 0.02
N LYS A 98 2.12 14.28 1.19
CA LYS A 98 2.85 14.36 2.48
C LYS A 98 4.19 13.61 2.48
N PHE A 99 4.28 12.54 1.68
CA PHE A 99 5.45 11.69 1.57
C PHE A 99 5.89 11.53 0.11
N CYS A 100 7.19 11.39 -0.13
CA CYS A 100 7.70 11.05 -1.44
C CYS A 100 7.33 9.61 -1.83
N ASN A 101 7.33 9.29 -3.12
CA ASN A 101 6.92 7.97 -3.64
C ASN A 101 7.60 6.80 -2.92
N ARG A 102 8.88 6.94 -2.55
CA ARG A 102 9.61 5.94 -1.77
C ARG A 102 9.00 5.75 -0.37
N HIS A 103 8.75 6.85 0.35
CA HIS A 103 8.21 6.80 1.71
C HIS A 103 6.73 6.42 1.74
N GLN A 104 5.97 6.80 0.72
CA GLN A 104 4.58 6.37 0.55
C GLN A 104 4.50 4.84 0.42
N LYS A 105 5.27 4.23 -0.49
CA LYS A 105 5.33 2.77 -0.65
C LYS A 105 5.78 2.06 0.63
N LEU A 106 6.71 2.65 1.38
CA LEU A 106 7.17 2.10 2.65
C LEU A 106 6.08 2.14 3.73
N GLN A 107 5.26 3.18 3.73
CA GLN A 107 4.15 3.33 4.67
C GLN A 107 3.03 2.35 4.34
N GLU A 108 2.62 2.26 3.09
CA GLU A 108 1.63 1.27 2.62
C GLU A 108 2.02 -0.15 3.02
N LYS A 109 3.28 -0.54 2.82
CA LYS A 109 3.79 -1.85 3.26
C LYS A 109 3.73 -2.05 4.78
N ARG A 110 3.95 -1.01 5.58
CA ARG A 110 3.84 -1.09 7.05
C ARG A 110 2.38 -1.22 7.47
N ASP A 111 1.50 -0.47 6.84
CA ASP A 111 0.07 -0.46 7.16
C ASP A 111 -0.55 -1.82 6.83
N LEU A 112 -0.18 -2.43 5.69
CA LEU A 112 -0.57 -3.79 5.35
C LEU A 112 -0.09 -4.82 6.39
N LYS A 113 1.19 -4.77 6.78
CA LYS A 113 1.73 -5.67 7.82
C LYS A 113 1.06 -5.47 9.19
N ASN A 114 0.71 -4.23 9.54
CA ASN A 114 0.03 -3.92 10.79
C ASN A 114 -1.42 -4.42 10.77
N LYS A 115 -2.13 -4.29 9.64
CA LYS A 115 -3.46 -4.86 9.44
C LYS A 115 -3.42 -6.39 9.56
N GLU A 116 -2.47 -7.05 8.89
CA GLU A 116 -2.27 -8.50 8.99
C GLU A 116 -2.01 -8.94 10.44
N LYS A 117 -1.11 -8.26 11.15
CA LYS A 117 -0.85 -8.53 12.58
C LYS A 117 -2.09 -8.30 13.46
N ALA A 118 -2.88 -7.27 13.19
CA ALA A 118 -4.10 -6.99 13.94
C ALA A 118 -5.14 -8.10 13.75
N LEU A 119 -5.32 -8.60 12.52
CA LEU A 119 -6.20 -9.75 12.22
C LEU A 119 -5.72 -11.02 12.95
N LEU A 120 -4.41 -11.27 12.97
CA LEU A 120 -3.83 -12.43 13.66
C LEU A 120 -3.92 -12.35 15.18
N LYS A 121 -3.91 -11.15 15.77
CA LYS A 121 -3.90 -10.96 17.23
C LYS A 121 -5.23 -11.35 17.90
N ASN A 122 -6.34 -11.30 17.17
CA ASN A 122 -7.68 -11.61 17.69
C ASN A 122 -8.02 -13.10 17.62
N ASN A 123 -7.24 -13.92 16.92
CA ASN A 123 -7.54 -15.33 16.68
C ASN A 123 -6.36 -16.25 17.04
N ASN A 124 -5.74 -16.07 18.23
CA ASN A 124 -4.73 -17.02 18.68
C ASN A 124 -5.40 -18.37 18.98
N PRO A 125 -5.18 -19.41 18.17
CA PRO A 125 -5.91 -20.65 18.32
C PRO A 125 -5.41 -21.40 19.56
N LYS A 126 -6.31 -22.17 20.20
CA LYS A 126 -5.97 -23.02 21.34
C LYS A 126 -5.54 -24.40 20.85
N CYS A 127 -4.60 -25.01 21.57
CA CYS A 127 -4.14 -26.35 21.27
C CYS A 127 -5.23 -27.39 21.55
N LEU A 128 -5.54 -28.20 20.54
CA LEU A 128 -6.47 -29.34 20.65
C LEU A 128 -5.80 -30.65 21.09
N GLY A 129 -4.47 -30.65 21.31
CA GLY A 129 -3.74 -31.85 21.72
C GLY A 129 -4.15 -32.35 23.11
N ILE A 130 -4.23 -33.67 23.27
CA ILE A 130 -4.56 -34.34 24.53
C ILE A 130 -3.27 -34.84 25.20
N TYR A 131 -3.13 -34.64 26.50
CA TYR A 131 -2.00 -35.18 27.25
C TYR A 131 -2.09 -36.71 27.31
N THR A 132 -1.03 -37.40 26.90
CA THR A 132 -0.98 -38.87 26.91
C THR A 132 -0.36 -39.45 28.19
N SER A 133 0.22 -38.61 29.04
CA SER A 133 0.94 -39.02 30.26
C SER A 133 0.92 -37.93 31.34
N GLY A 134 1.28 -38.29 32.57
CA GLY A 134 1.31 -37.39 33.73
C GLY A 134 -0.08 -37.15 34.34
N MET A 135 -0.13 -36.27 35.36
CA MET A 135 -1.35 -36.00 36.15
C MET A 135 -2.52 -35.44 35.32
N LYS A 136 -2.25 -34.84 34.16
CA LYS A 136 -3.27 -34.27 33.26
C LYS A 136 -3.64 -35.20 32.09
N LYS A 137 -3.26 -36.48 32.15
CA LYS A 137 -3.54 -37.46 31.09
C LYS A 137 -5.05 -37.47 30.74
N GLY A 138 -5.37 -37.44 29.45
CA GLY A 138 -6.75 -37.37 28.95
C GLY A 138 -7.34 -35.96 28.86
N GLN A 139 -6.72 -34.94 29.47
CA GLN A 139 -7.20 -33.55 29.37
C GLN A 139 -6.66 -32.83 28.12
N GLN A 140 -7.43 -31.88 27.60
CA GLN A 140 -7.04 -31.02 26.49
C GLN A 140 -6.02 -29.95 26.92
N CYS A 141 -5.02 -29.70 26.06
CA CYS A 141 -3.92 -28.81 26.35
C CYS A 141 -4.34 -27.34 26.52
N ASN A 142 -5.18 -26.83 25.62
CA ASN A 142 -5.66 -25.43 25.60
C ASN A 142 -4.58 -24.34 25.60
N ALA A 143 -3.30 -24.69 25.43
CA ALA A 143 -2.21 -23.74 25.30
C ALA A 143 -2.38 -22.85 24.05
N LYS A 144 -1.92 -21.61 24.11
CA LYS A 144 -1.91 -20.69 22.96
C LYS A 144 -0.97 -21.24 21.88
N CYS A 145 -1.51 -21.49 20.69
CA CYS A 145 -0.75 -21.95 19.54
C CYS A 145 -0.30 -20.77 18.69
N LYS A 146 0.81 -20.98 17.96
CA LYS A 146 1.12 -20.12 16.82
C LYS A 146 0.17 -20.50 15.68
N TRP A 147 -0.35 -19.51 14.95
CA TRP A 147 -1.29 -19.74 13.85
C TRP A 147 -0.71 -20.66 12.75
N GLN A 148 0.61 -20.67 12.60
CA GLN A 148 1.34 -21.52 11.65
C GLN A 148 1.43 -23.00 12.05
N ASN A 149 1.08 -23.36 13.29
CA ASN A 149 1.16 -24.73 13.77
C ASN A 149 -0.16 -25.47 13.50
N ILE A 150 -0.39 -25.82 12.24
CA ILE A 150 -1.61 -26.49 11.76
C ILE A 150 -1.26 -27.89 11.27
N LEU A 151 -2.10 -28.87 11.60
CA LEU A 151 -2.16 -30.16 10.92
C LEU A 151 -3.61 -30.36 10.43
N GLY A 152 -3.81 -30.36 9.11
CA GLY A 152 -5.15 -30.29 8.51
C GLY A 152 -5.81 -28.93 8.78
N SER A 153 -6.92 -28.92 9.54
CA SER A 153 -7.63 -27.71 10.00
C SER A 153 -7.47 -27.44 11.50
N GLN A 154 -6.61 -28.21 12.19
CA GLN A 154 -6.49 -28.21 13.65
C GLN A 154 -5.18 -27.60 14.13
N HIS A 155 -5.22 -26.91 15.27
CA HIS A 155 -4.07 -26.22 15.84
C HIS A 155 -3.43 -26.97 17.00
N TYR A 156 -2.11 -27.12 16.94
CA TYR A 156 -1.33 -27.83 17.96
C TYR A 156 -0.18 -26.95 18.48
N CYS A 157 0.12 -27.03 19.79
CA CYS A 157 1.31 -26.38 20.32
C CYS A 157 2.55 -27.13 19.81
N SER A 158 3.72 -26.49 19.78
CA SER A 158 4.94 -27.09 19.23
C SER A 158 5.28 -28.47 19.86
N ARG A 159 4.94 -28.67 21.15
CA ARG A 159 5.13 -29.95 21.84
C ARG A 159 4.23 -31.06 21.26
N HIS A 160 2.94 -30.79 21.08
CA HIS A 160 2.00 -31.77 20.55
C HIS A 160 2.21 -31.99 19.04
N LEU A 161 2.54 -30.94 18.28
CA LEU A 161 2.84 -31.05 16.85
C LEU A 161 4.08 -31.93 16.60
N ASN A 162 5.18 -31.70 17.32
CA ASN A 162 6.39 -32.52 17.22
C ASN A 162 6.15 -33.98 17.61
N LYS A 163 5.23 -34.22 18.56
CA LYS A 163 4.87 -35.58 18.95
C LYS A 163 4.08 -36.29 17.86
N LEU A 164 3.10 -35.61 17.27
CA LEU A 164 2.34 -36.11 16.13
C LEU A 164 3.28 -36.44 14.96
N TRP A 165 4.22 -35.54 14.64
CA TRP A 165 5.22 -35.77 13.58
C TRP A 165 6.10 -36.98 13.80
N LYS A 166 6.45 -37.30 15.05
CA LYS A 166 7.24 -38.51 15.36
C LYS A 166 6.41 -39.78 15.24
N THR A 167 5.09 -39.70 15.36
CA THR A 167 4.19 -40.85 15.29
C THR A 167 3.61 -41.07 13.90
N THR A 168 3.46 -40.02 13.10
CA THR A 168 2.99 -40.10 11.71
C THR A 168 4.19 -40.16 10.78
N ASN A 169 4.29 -41.21 9.95
CA ASN A 169 5.30 -41.34 8.88
C ASN A 169 5.08 -40.34 7.71
N PHE A 170 4.70 -39.10 8.02
CA PHE A 170 4.34 -38.07 7.06
C PHE A 170 5.61 -37.41 6.53
N LYS A 171 5.94 -37.68 5.25
CA LYS A 171 7.08 -37.07 4.57
C LYS A 171 6.84 -35.56 4.46
N GLN A 172 7.92 -34.80 4.62
CA GLN A 172 8.02 -33.33 4.70
C GLN A 172 7.37 -32.53 3.53
N LYS A 173 6.77 -33.18 2.52
CA LYS A 173 6.35 -32.58 1.24
C LYS A 173 4.91 -32.07 1.16
N ASP A 174 4.03 -32.41 2.11
CA ASP A 174 2.61 -32.00 2.06
C ASP A 174 2.30 -30.67 2.75
N TRP A 175 3.30 -29.78 2.84
CA TRP A 175 3.09 -28.42 3.32
C TRP A 175 2.37 -27.58 2.26
N VAL A 176 1.11 -27.23 2.51
CA VAL A 176 0.56 -26.01 1.92
C VAL A 176 1.19 -24.83 2.66
N ASN A 177 2.26 -24.30 2.07
CA ASN A 177 2.92 -23.10 2.56
C ASN A 177 2.03 -21.89 2.24
N ILE A 178 1.08 -21.57 3.13
CA ILE A 178 0.27 -20.34 3.06
C ILE A 178 1.11 -19.13 3.50
N SER A 179 2.28 -18.97 2.89
CA SER A 179 3.09 -17.76 2.96
C SER A 179 3.41 -17.18 1.58
N ASN A 180 2.93 -17.80 0.49
CA ASN A 180 3.21 -17.35 -0.88
C ASN A 180 2.03 -17.38 -1.87
N ASN A 181 0.78 -17.35 -1.42
CA ASN A 181 -0.33 -17.17 -2.36
C ASN A 181 -0.55 -15.69 -2.68
N LYS A 182 0.05 -15.28 -3.80
CA LYS A 182 -0.63 -14.45 -4.80
C LYS A 182 -2.09 -14.87 -4.84
N ILE A 183 -2.98 -13.89 -4.80
CA ILE A 183 -4.34 -14.05 -5.30
C ILE A 183 -4.19 -14.58 -6.74
N ILE A 184 -4.54 -15.85 -6.97
CA ILE A 184 -4.71 -16.40 -8.31
C ILE A 184 -6.11 -17.01 -8.36
N GLN A 185 -6.79 -16.57 -9.41
CA GLN A 185 -8.18 -16.72 -9.79
C GLN A 185 -8.66 -18.17 -9.86
N ASN A 186 -9.98 -18.35 -9.69
CA ASN A 186 -10.72 -19.57 -10.01
C ASN A 186 -10.45 -20.04 -11.46
N PRO A 187 -10.30 -21.36 -11.68
CA PRO A 187 -10.69 -21.99 -12.93
C PRO A 187 -11.79 -23.02 -12.65
N THR A 188 -13.04 -22.69 -12.96
CA THR A 188 -14.06 -23.73 -13.18
C THR A 188 -13.88 -24.26 -14.60
N ASN A 189 -13.51 -25.53 -14.65
CA ASN A 189 -13.28 -26.32 -15.84
C ASN A 189 -14.50 -26.40 -16.76
N THR A 190 -14.22 -26.24 -18.04
CA THR A 190 -14.90 -26.89 -19.16
C THR A 190 -14.90 -28.41 -18.94
N VAL A 191 -16.09 -29.02 -18.95
CA VAL A 191 -16.25 -30.47 -19.09
C VAL A 191 -16.47 -30.77 -20.56
N GLN A 192 -15.64 -31.65 -21.11
CA GLN A 192 -15.86 -32.31 -22.41
C GLN A 192 -15.45 -33.78 -22.29
N SER A 193 -16.05 -34.59 -23.18
CA SER A 193 -16.01 -36.06 -23.36
C SER A 193 -16.94 -36.83 -22.43
N ILE A 194 -17.83 -37.70 -22.90
CA ILE A 194 -17.86 -38.54 -24.13
C ILE A 194 -19.26 -38.51 -24.74
#